data_AF-A0A4Q1D2E4-F1
#
_entry.id   AF-A0A4Q1D2E4-F1
#
_cell.length_a   1.000
_cell.length_b   1.000
_cell.length_c   1.000
_cell.angle_alpha   90.00
_cell.angle_beta   90.00
_cell.angle_gamma   90.00
#
_symmetry.space_group_name_H-M   'P 1'
#
loop_
_entity.id
_entity.type
_entity.pdbx_description
1 polymer ?
#
loop_
_entity_poly.entity_id
_entity_poly.type
_entity_poly.pdbx_seq_one_letter_code
_entity_poly.pdbx_strand_id
1 'polypeptide(L)'
;MSEFLYCHDPLDEEVGEFLLHLGNPGALIKIIPLEDEEAIDSEEFIHKIFIYENEDGDSESYQLIFTPLATAMESPASPSSERIHEVLESAWEYWTEVLNWEEDEDDEE
;
A
#
# COMPACT_ATOMS: atom_id res chain seq x y z
N MET A 1 -6.30 7.24 -19.19
CA MET A 1 -5.85 5.87 -18.86
C MET A 1 -5.76 5.82 -17.36
N SER A 2 -6.20 4.75 -16.71
CA SER A 2 -6.20 4.66 -15.25
C SER A 2 -4.78 4.86 -14.71
N GLU A 3 -4.64 5.77 -13.75
CA GLU A 3 -3.37 6.20 -13.14
C GLU A 3 -2.92 5.26 -12.02
N PHE A 4 -3.44 4.04 -12.00
CA PHE A 4 -3.19 3.06 -10.94
C PHE A 4 -2.44 1.86 -11.52
N LEU A 5 -1.35 1.47 -10.87
CA LEU A 5 -0.63 0.22 -11.13
C LEU A 5 -0.81 -0.69 -9.92
N TYR A 6 -1.19 -1.94 -10.16
CA TYR A 6 -1.18 -2.98 -9.15
C TYR A 6 0.19 -3.65 -9.13
N CYS A 7 0.75 -3.78 -7.93
CA CYS A 7 2.09 -4.24 -7.67
C CYS A 7 2.06 -5.33 -6.60
N HIS A 8 2.76 -6.43 -6.84
CA HIS A 8 3.01 -7.50 -5.88
C HIS A 8 4.38 -8.09 -6.18
N ASP A 9 5.09 -8.61 -5.17
CA ASP A 9 6.33 -9.36 -5.42
C ASP A 9 5.96 -10.82 -5.76
N PRO A 10 6.27 -11.32 -6.96
CA PRO A 10 5.97 -12.71 -7.31
C PRO A 10 6.92 -13.73 -6.67
N LEU A 11 8.00 -13.29 -6.03
CA LEU A 11 8.99 -14.13 -5.36
C LEU A 11 8.79 -14.19 -3.85
N ASP A 12 8.05 -13.24 -3.29
CA ASP A 12 7.82 -13.10 -1.86
C ASP A 12 6.37 -12.65 -1.61
N GLU A 13 5.52 -13.59 -1.22
CA GLU A 13 4.08 -13.34 -1.00
C GLU A 13 3.83 -12.63 0.34
N GLU A 14 4.78 -12.68 1.29
CA GLU A 14 4.67 -12.04 2.62
C GLU A 14 4.78 -10.51 2.53
N VAL A 15 5.34 -10.03 1.43
CA VAL A 15 5.45 -8.62 1.08
C VAL A 15 4.08 -7.95 0.90
N GLY A 16 3.06 -8.73 0.50
CA GLY A 16 1.70 -8.24 0.30
C GLY A 16 1.47 -7.50 -1.01
N GLU A 17 0.28 -6.89 -1.11
CA GLU A 17 -0.23 -6.29 -2.34
C GLU A 17 -0.30 -4.76 -2.24
N PHE A 18 0.01 -4.07 -3.34
CA PHE A 18 0.06 -2.60 -3.37
C PHE A 18 -0.58 -2.03 -4.64
N LEU A 19 -1.11 -0.81 -4.51
CA LEU A 19 -1.53 0.03 -5.62
C LEU A 19 -0.70 1.30 -5.66
N LEU A 20 -0.05 1.55 -6.79
CA LEU A 20 0.64 2.79 -7.06
C LEU A 20 -0.26 3.73 -7.85
N HIS A 21 -0.68 4.83 -7.22
CA HIS A 21 -1.34 5.95 -7.89
C HIS A 21 -0.29 6.92 -8.43
N LEU A 22 -0.23 7.05 -9.76
CA LEU A 22 0.68 7.91 -10.51
C LEU A 22 0.11 9.29 -10.81
N GLY A 23 -1.16 9.54 -10.49
CA GLY A 23 -1.79 10.85 -10.63
C GLY A 23 -1.27 11.86 -9.60
N ASN A 24 -1.70 13.12 -9.66
CA ASN A 24 -1.33 14.12 -8.65
C ASN A 24 -2.49 14.32 -7.65
N PRO A 25 -2.33 13.99 -6.35
CA PRO A 25 -1.10 13.53 -5.69
C PRO A 25 -0.80 12.05 -5.94
N GLY A 26 0.48 11.72 -6.11
CA GLY A 26 0.87 10.32 -6.25
C GLY A 26 0.97 9.67 -4.88
N ALA A 27 0.63 8.40 -4.82
CA ALA A 27 0.53 7.67 -3.56
C ALA A 27 0.81 6.20 -3.77
N LEU A 28 1.40 5.57 -2.76
CA LEU A 28 1.38 4.14 -2.61
C LEU A 28 0.23 3.77 -1.68
N ILE A 29 -0.51 2.72 -2.02
CA ILE A 29 -1.62 2.22 -1.23
C ILE A 29 -1.34 0.75 -0.93
N LYS A 30 -1.03 0.40 0.32
CA LYS A 30 -0.93 -1.01 0.76
C LYS A 30 -2.34 -1.59 0.89
N ILE A 31 -2.54 -2.80 0.38
CA ILE A 31 -3.77 -3.57 0.54
C ILE A 31 -3.50 -4.63 1.60
N ILE A 32 -4.33 -4.66 2.64
CA ILE A 32 -4.25 -5.64 3.72
C ILE A 32 -5.58 -6.44 3.75
N PRO A 33 -5.58 -7.72 3.36
CA PRO A 33 -6.72 -8.60 3.54
C PRO A 33 -6.92 -8.91 5.04
N LEU A 34 -8.01 -8.41 5.61
CA LEU A 34 -8.30 -8.53 7.05
C LEU A 34 -8.80 -9.93 7.47
N GLU A 35 -8.89 -10.87 6.52
CA GLU A 35 -9.16 -12.26 6.80
C GLU A 35 -7.89 -13.05 7.15
N ASP A 36 -6.75 -12.58 6.63
CA ASP A 36 -5.44 -13.23 6.79
C ASP A 36 -4.49 -12.40 7.68
N GLU A 37 -4.62 -11.07 7.68
CA GLU A 37 -3.74 -10.13 8.40
C GLU A 37 -4.53 -9.25 9.38
N GLU A 38 -3.87 -8.78 10.44
CA GLU A 38 -4.48 -7.83 11.39
C GLU A 38 -4.54 -6.41 10.81
N ALA A 39 -5.57 -5.66 11.21
CA ALA A 39 -5.73 -4.29 10.77
C ALA A 39 -4.71 -3.37 11.47
N ILE A 40 -4.05 -2.52 10.70
CA ILE A 40 -3.16 -1.48 11.23
C ILE A 40 -4.01 -0.33 11.80
N ASP A 41 -4.06 -0.16 13.12
CA ASP A 41 -4.77 0.92 13.81
C ASP A 41 -3.77 1.93 14.40
N SER A 42 -3.15 2.73 13.54
CA SER A 42 -2.21 3.79 13.94
C SER A 42 -2.64 5.16 13.40
N GLU A 43 -2.51 6.20 14.23
CA GLU A 43 -2.77 7.59 13.86
C GLU A 43 -1.76 8.12 12.82
N GLU A 44 -0.67 7.38 12.56
CA GLU A 44 0.37 7.76 11.60
C GLU A 44 -0.07 7.57 10.15
N PHE A 45 -1.05 6.71 9.90
CA PHE A 45 -1.50 6.38 8.54
C PHE A 45 -2.93 6.83 8.26
N ILE A 46 -3.16 7.28 7.03
CA ILE A 46 -4.51 7.48 6.53
C ILE A 46 -4.98 6.14 5.97
N HIS A 47 -5.99 5.52 6.57
CA HIS A 47 -6.52 4.24 6.09
C HIS A 47 -8.02 4.25 5.86
N LYS A 48 -8.49 3.26 5.11
CA LYS A 48 -9.92 2.99 4.93
C LYS A 48 -10.19 1.50 4.77
N ILE A 49 -11.21 1.03 5.50
CA ILE A 49 -11.70 -0.34 5.42
C ILE A 49 -12.81 -0.43 4.37
N PHE A 50 -12.74 -1.47 3.54
CA PHE A 50 -13.73 -1.85 2.55
C PHE A 50 -14.20 -3.27 2.85
N ILE A 51 -15.50 -3.49 2.73
CA ILE A 51 -16.13 -4.79 2.93
C ILE A 51 -16.89 -5.13 1.65
N TYR A 52 -16.60 -6.29 1.08
CA TYR A 52 -17.23 -6.80 -0.12
C TYR A 52 -18.01 -8.05 0.22
N GLU A 53 -19.30 -8.07 -0.12
CA GLU A 53 -20.14 -9.26 0.01
C GLU A 53 -20.11 -10.03 -1.31
N ASN A 54 -19.66 -11.29 -1.26
CA ASN A 54 -19.69 -12.19 -2.41
C ASN A 54 -21.10 -12.76 -2.65
N GLU A 55 -21.36 -13.20 -3.88
CA GLU A 55 -22.66 -13.76 -4.27
C GLU A 55 -23.04 -15.02 -3.45
N ASP A 56 -22.05 -15.71 -2.87
CA ASP A 56 -22.22 -16.88 -2.01
C ASP A 56 -22.50 -16.54 -0.53
N GLY A 57 -22.47 -15.26 -0.15
CA GLY A 57 -22.78 -14.77 1.20
C GLY A 57 -21.59 -14.65 2.15
N ASP A 58 -20.38 -14.96 1.68
CA ASP A 58 -19.12 -14.67 2.39
C ASP A 58 -18.74 -13.19 2.24
N SER A 59 -18.11 -12.61 3.25
CA SER A 59 -17.71 -11.20 3.27
C SER A 59 -16.20 -11.05 3.36
N GLU A 60 -15.58 -10.49 2.33
CA GLU A 60 -14.15 -10.19 2.33
C GLU A 60 -13.93 -8.75 2.81
N SER A 61 -12.96 -8.56 3.71
CA SER A 61 -12.65 -7.25 4.28
C SER A 61 -11.21 -6.86 3.97
N TYR A 62 -11.02 -5.64 3.48
CA TYR A 62 -9.72 -5.11 3.09
C TYR A 62 -9.48 -3.76 3.75
N GLN A 63 -8.29 -3.56 4.30
CA GLN A 63 -7.82 -2.24 4.71
C GLN A 63 -6.85 -1.69 3.66
N LEU A 64 -7.15 -0.49 3.16
CA LEU A 64 -6.27 0.25 2.27
C LEU A 64 -5.54 1.32 3.08
N ILE A 65 -4.21 1.24 3.15
CA ILE A 65 -3.38 2.26 3.81
C ILE A 65 -2.79 3.19 2.76
N PHE A 66 -3.06 4.49 2.88
CA PHE A 66 -2.64 5.51 1.94
C PHE A 66 -1.36 6.22 2.40
N THR A 67 -0.30 6.11 1.59
CA THR A 67 0.98 6.79 1.80
C THR A 67 1.26 7.77 0.65
N PRO A 68 1.21 9.10 0.89
CA PRO A 68 1.52 10.07 -0.15
C PRO A 68 3.01 10.05 -0.51
N LEU A 69 3.32 10.11 -1.80
CA LEU A 69 4.69 10.12 -2.29
C LEU A 69 5.15 11.56 -2.52
N ALA A 70 6.17 12.01 -1.79
CA ALA A 70 6.72 13.36 -1.92
C ALA A 70 7.18 13.68 -3.36
N THR A 71 7.72 12.69 -4.07
CA THR A 71 8.28 12.80 -5.43
C THR A 71 7.23 12.91 -6.54
N ALA A 72 5.96 12.59 -6.27
CA ALA A 72 4.90 12.62 -7.28
C ALA A 72 4.29 14.02 -7.50
N MET A 73 4.64 15.01 -6.67
CA MET A 73 4.01 16.33 -6.69
C MET A 73 4.45 17.25 -7.85
N GLU A 74 5.46 16.88 -8.65
CA GLU A 74 6.15 17.84 -9.52
C GLU A 74 5.83 17.79 -11.03
N SER A 75 4.98 16.89 -11.56
CA SER A 75 4.55 17.01 -12.97
C SER A 75 3.28 16.27 -13.38
N PRO A 76 2.42 16.89 -14.22
CA PRO A 76 1.23 16.27 -14.81
C PRO A 76 1.52 15.37 -16.04
N ALA A 77 2.78 15.06 -16.31
CA ALA A 77 3.17 14.17 -17.42
C ALA A 77 3.23 12.73 -16.92
N SER A 78 2.80 11.77 -17.76
CA SER A 78 2.97 10.34 -17.47
C SER A 78 4.42 10.05 -17.07
N PRO A 79 4.67 9.46 -15.89
CA PRO A 79 6.02 9.27 -15.39
C PRO A 79 6.80 8.29 -16.28
N SER A 80 8.10 8.54 -16.43
CA SER A 80 9.01 7.60 -17.11
C SER A 80 9.15 6.31 -16.30
N SER A 81 9.58 5.22 -16.94
CA SER A 81 9.86 3.95 -16.25
C SER A 81 10.89 4.11 -15.12
N GLU A 82 11.90 4.95 -15.31
CA GLU A 82 12.91 5.27 -14.29
C GLU A 82 12.26 5.95 -13.07
N ARG A 83 11.39 6.95 -13.31
CA ARG A 83 10.68 7.65 -12.22
C ARG A 83 9.68 6.74 -11.50
N ILE A 84 9.07 5.79 -12.20
CA ILE A 84 8.22 4.77 -11.59
C ILE A 84 9.06 3.86 -10.67
N HIS A 85 10.27 3.46 -11.09
CA HIS A 85 11.15 2.66 -10.24
C HIS A 85 11.58 3.42 -8.99
N GLU A 86 12.03 4.67 -9.13
CA GLU A 86 12.41 5.50 -7.96
C GLU A 86 11.25 5.63 -6.96
N VAL A 87 10.03 5.81 -7.47
CA VAL A 87 8.83 5.87 -6.64
C VAL A 87 8.56 4.54 -5.94
N LEU A 88 8.68 3.41 -6.65
CA LEU A 88 8.49 2.08 -6.07
C LEU A 88 9.54 1.79 -4.98
N GLU A 89 10.80 2.13 -5.21
CA GLU A 89 11.89 1.95 -4.24
C GLU A 89 11.65 2.78 -2.98
N SER A 90 11.35 4.08 -3.10
CA SER A 90 11.08 4.92 -1.92
C SER A 90 9.84 4.47 -1.14
N ALA A 91 8.82 3.99 -1.84
CA ALA A 91 7.60 3.49 -1.22
C ALA A 91 7.85 2.16 -0.49
N TRP A 92 8.70 1.30 -1.08
CA TRP A 92 9.16 0.05 -0.51
C TRP A 92 9.98 0.28 0.77
N GLU A 93 10.94 1.20 0.74
CA GLU A 93 11.74 1.58 1.90
C GLU A 93 10.85 2.03 3.05
N TYR A 94 9.90 2.93 2.80
CA TYR A 94 8.97 3.42 3.82
C TYR A 94 8.14 2.29 4.46
N TRP A 95 7.55 1.41 3.64
CA TRP A 95 6.73 0.33 4.19
C TRP A 95 7.52 -0.73 4.92
N THR A 96 8.76 -1.00 4.47
CA THR A 96 9.67 -1.87 5.19
C THR A 96 10.01 -1.28 6.56
N GLU A 97 10.25 0.03 6.66
CA GLU A 97 10.48 0.70 7.94
C GLU A 97 9.26 0.64 8.86
N VAL A 98 8.06 0.88 8.32
CA VAL A 98 6.80 0.83 9.09
C VAL A 98 6.52 -0.56 9.63
N LEU A 99 6.60 -1.59 8.79
CA LEU A 99 6.26 -2.96 9.20
C LEU A 99 7.28 -3.51 10.21
N ASN A 100 8.57 -3.25 10.01
CA ASN A 100 9.57 -3.63 11.00
C ASN A 100 9.38 -2.89 12.34
N TRP A 101 8.91 -1.64 12.31
CA TRP A 101 8.63 -0.89 13.53
C TRP A 101 7.47 -1.50 14.32
N GLU A 102 6.41 -1.95 13.65
CA GLU A 102 5.29 -2.66 14.30
C GLU A 102 5.73 -4.02 14.87
N GLU A 103 6.59 -4.78 14.16
CA GLU A 103 7.13 -6.05 14.68
C GLU A 103 8.04 -5.87 15.91
N ASP A 104 8.85 -4.81 15.96
CA ASP A 104 9.71 -4.51 17.11
C ASP A 104 8.91 -4.04 18.36
N GLU A 105 7.70 -3.49 18.18
CA GLU A 105 6.83 -3.09 19.31
C GLU A 105 6.03 -4.26 19.92
N ASP A 106 5.82 -5.36 19.18
CA ASP A 106 5.15 -6.57 19.67
C ASP A 106 6.09 -7.52 20.44
N ASP A 107 7.42 -7.38 20.31
CA ASP A 107 8.44 -8.22 20.96
C ASP A 107 8.87 -7.70 22.37
N GLU A 108 8.17 -6.70 22.94
CA GLU A 108 8.38 -6.15 24.30
C GLU A 108 7.45 -6.73 25.41
N GLU A 109 6.80 -7.90 25.22
CA GLU A 109 6.09 -8.64 26.30
C GLU A 109 6.86 -9.83 26.93
#